data_AF-A0A2H9TJF3-F1
#
_entry.id   AF-A0A2H9TJF3-F1
#
_cell.length_a   1.000
_cell.length_b   1.000
_cell.length_c   1.000
_cell.angle_alpha   90.00
_cell.angle_beta   90.00
_cell.angle_gamma   90.00
#
_symmetry.space_group_name_H-M   'P 1'
#
loop_
_entity.id
_entity.type
_entity.pdbx_description
1 polymer ?
#
loop_
_entity_poly.entity_id
_entity_poly.type
_entity_poly.pdbx_seq_one_letter_code
_entity_poly.pdbx_strand_id
1 'polypeptide(L)'
;MFGTAQAKVDQLATPNACVEIRLMRQNVRLARLAKLGQHAEYLRHVQSEYNQRRVAHSPQTSIRKFSSPPTEFASTLESQKLLERVNRDGELQDISESMAQVVELLRSMQTVTIEQGSLLDRIDYNLARTQRFLHRGNQHLQKSTVRNESNKLLLLFLFMLVILLLMAHGVKRTENVHDEQDAGEVVRVEEYRGLVAECLKLRNSEHLQTIMTVTGKLLLLNPDFMTAWNIRRRALQVLLKDSADMVEAELRFSVEAIKANPKSYGAWFHRKWIIIALKSAEAPLEVAHELVLCNKLLELDSRNFHCWNYRWFLTESFNVSIQSEFDFTTLMIYRNFSNYSAWHRRSLLFPRLEDLKLIKSAYFTEPADQSCWFYLRWLLNFAAERFGGHEDQYKLELESISELLSIEPEAPLALAAWVHVARLAGLPKEEILEKSTLLAQIDPLRSALHLNN
;
A
#
# COMPACT_ATOMS: atom_id res chain seq x y z
N MET A 1 -31.83 -29.54 29.41
CA MET A 1 -31.79 -29.02 28.02
C MET A 1 -30.35 -28.82 27.48
N PHE A 2 -29.36 -29.63 27.89
CA PHE A 2 -28.00 -29.55 27.33
C PHE A 2 -27.55 -30.80 26.55
N GLY A 3 -28.43 -31.80 26.37
CA GLY A 3 -28.08 -33.06 25.70
C GLY A 3 -28.33 -33.12 24.19
N THR A 4 -29.04 -32.15 23.59
CA THR A 4 -29.57 -32.27 22.22
C THR A 4 -28.78 -31.52 21.14
N ALA A 5 -27.88 -30.61 21.51
CA ALA A 5 -27.03 -29.89 20.55
C ALA A 5 -25.83 -30.72 20.09
N GLN A 6 -25.21 -31.49 20.99
CA GLN A 6 -24.07 -32.35 20.67
C GLN A 6 -24.46 -33.48 19.70
N ALA A 7 -25.65 -34.07 19.90
CA ALA A 7 -26.17 -35.15 19.05
C ALA A 7 -26.44 -34.73 17.59
N LYS A 8 -26.63 -33.42 17.31
CA LYS A 8 -26.79 -32.91 15.94
C LYS A 8 -25.46 -32.60 15.25
N VAL A 9 -24.41 -32.32 16.01
CA VAL A 9 -23.04 -32.17 15.47
C VAL A 9 -22.48 -33.53 15.08
N ASP A 10 -22.76 -34.56 15.88
CA ASP A 10 -22.28 -35.92 15.63
C ASP A 10 -22.98 -36.59 14.43
N GLN A 11 -24.19 -36.17 14.03
CA GLN A 11 -24.87 -36.63 12.81
C GLN A 11 -24.31 -36.02 11.51
N LEU A 12 -23.64 -34.87 11.56
CA LEU A 12 -22.96 -34.26 10.41
C LEU A 12 -21.51 -34.74 10.25
N ALA A 13 -20.98 -35.45 11.24
CA ALA A 13 -19.66 -36.08 11.23
C ALA A 13 -19.68 -37.48 10.59
N THR A 14 -20.52 -37.71 9.58
CA THR A 14 -20.45 -38.96 8.81
C THR A 14 -19.31 -38.87 7.79
N PRO A 15 -18.50 -39.94 7.61
CA PRO A 15 -17.38 -39.93 6.68
C PRO A 15 -17.76 -39.50 5.25
N ASN A 16 -19.01 -39.75 4.84
CA ASN A 16 -19.53 -39.41 3.51
C ASN A 16 -19.75 -37.89 3.31
N ALA A 17 -20.18 -37.14 4.34
CA ALA A 17 -20.34 -35.68 4.25
C ALA A 17 -18.98 -34.95 4.12
N CYS A 18 -17.95 -35.49 4.78
CA CYS A 18 -16.57 -35.02 4.61
C CYS A 18 -16.02 -35.25 3.20
N VAL A 19 -16.43 -36.34 2.54
CA VAL A 19 -16.02 -36.65 1.16
C VAL A 19 -16.70 -35.72 0.15
N GLU A 20 -18.01 -35.46 0.29
CA GLU A 20 -18.72 -34.53 -0.59
C GLU A 20 -18.21 -33.09 -0.46
N ILE A 21 -17.96 -32.60 0.76
CA ILE A 21 -17.37 -31.27 0.98
C ILE A 21 -15.95 -31.19 0.41
N ARG A 22 -15.16 -32.27 0.51
CA ARG A 22 -13.80 -32.33 -0.05
C ARG A 22 -13.82 -32.32 -1.58
N LEU A 23 -14.75 -33.05 -2.21
CA LEU A 23 -14.96 -33.05 -3.66
C LEU A 23 -15.45 -31.69 -4.17
N MET A 24 -16.37 -31.04 -3.46
CA MET A 24 -16.88 -29.72 -3.83
C MET A 24 -15.78 -28.64 -3.72
N ARG A 25 -14.94 -28.68 -2.68
CA ARG A 25 -13.75 -27.83 -2.55
C ARG A 25 -12.73 -28.09 -3.65
N GLN A 26 -12.50 -29.35 -4.02
CA GLN A 26 -11.60 -29.73 -5.10
C GLN A 26 -12.09 -29.20 -6.46
N ASN A 27 -13.39 -29.31 -6.75
CA ASN A 27 -13.98 -28.82 -7.99
C ASN A 27 -13.95 -27.28 -8.10
N VAL A 28 -14.19 -26.56 -6.99
CA VAL A 28 -14.04 -25.09 -6.95
C VAL A 28 -12.57 -24.69 -7.11
N ARG A 29 -11.63 -25.42 -6.51
CA ARG A 29 -10.19 -25.20 -6.65
C ARG A 29 -9.74 -25.41 -8.11
N LEU A 30 -10.21 -26.46 -8.78
CA LEU A 30 -9.92 -26.73 -10.19
C LEU A 30 -10.49 -25.66 -11.13
N ALA A 31 -11.72 -25.19 -10.90
CA ALA A 31 -12.33 -24.11 -11.67
C ALA A 31 -11.57 -22.78 -11.50
N ARG A 32 -11.02 -22.52 -10.30
CA ARG A 32 -10.22 -21.32 -10.02
C ARG A 32 -8.80 -21.42 -10.60
N LEU A 33 -8.19 -22.61 -10.54
CA LEU A 33 -6.88 -22.89 -11.14
C LEU A 33 -6.91 -22.77 -12.67
N ALA A 34 -7.99 -23.19 -13.33
CA ALA A 34 -8.18 -22.97 -14.77
C ALA A 34 -8.20 -21.47 -15.12
N LYS A 35 -8.78 -20.64 -14.26
CA LYS A 35 -8.86 -19.18 -14.45
C LYS A 35 -7.55 -18.46 -14.07
N LEU A 36 -6.81 -18.97 -13.08
CA LEU A 36 -5.48 -18.47 -12.69
C LEU A 36 -4.39 -18.87 -13.70
N GLY A 37 -4.50 -20.05 -14.32
CA GLY A 37 -3.61 -20.50 -15.39
C GLY A 37 -3.56 -19.54 -16.58
N GLN A 38 -4.73 -19.05 -17.01
CA GLN A 38 -4.84 -18.06 -18.10
C GLN A 38 -4.18 -16.71 -17.76
N HIS A 39 -4.19 -16.28 -16.49
CA HIS A 39 -3.54 -15.03 -16.06
C HIS A 39 -2.02 -15.22 -15.81
N ALA A 40 -1.61 -16.39 -15.34
CA ALA A 40 -0.21 -16.73 -15.12
C ALA A 40 0.58 -16.97 -16.44
N GLU A 41 -0.09 -17.47 -17.49
CA GLU A 41 0.50 -17.54 -18.84
C GLU A 41 0.75 -16.14 -19.43
N TYR A 42 -0.22 -15.23 -19.27
CA TYR A 42 -0.09 -13.84 -19.70
C TYR A 42 1.08 -13.13 -18.99
N LEU A 43 1.22 -13.31 -17.67
CA LEU A 43 2.30 -12.70 -16.89
C LEU A 43 3.69 -13.32 -17.19
N ARG A 44 3.77 -14.63 -17.43
CA ARG A 44 5.03 -15.29 -17.84
C ARG A 44 5.50 -14.81 -19.22
N HIS A 45 4.56 -14.55 -20.14
CA HIS A 45 4.89 -13.99 -21.45
C HIS A 45 5.46 -12.56 -21.32
N VAL A 46 4.88 -11.72 -20.46
CA VAL A 46 5.35 -10.35 -20.21
C VAL A 46 6.71 -10.33 -19.49
N GLN A 47 6.95 -11.25 -18.56
CA GLN A 47 8.22 -11.36 -17.83
C GLN A 47 9.36 -11.90 -18.72
N SER A 48 9.07 -12.84 -19.62
CA SER A 48 10.02 -13.37 -20.60
C SER A 48 10.53 -12.26 -21.54
N GLU A 49 9.62 -11.43 -22.05
CA GLU A 49 9.98 -10.27 -22.88
C GLU A 49 10.80 -9.21 -22.12
N TYR A 50 10.55 -9.04 -20.81
CA TYR A 50 11.29 -8.11 -19.96
C TYR A 50 12.73 -8.59 -19.73
N ASN A 51 12.92 -9.89 -19.48
CA ASN A 51 14.23 -10.45 -19.16
C ASN A 51 15.16 -10.55 -20.38
N GLN A 52 14.63 -10.88 -21.57
CA GLN A 52 15.44 -10.91 -22.80
C GLN A 52 16.00 -9.54 -23.17
N ARG A 53 15.34 -8.43 -22.78
CA ARG A 53 15.79 -7.06 -23.07
C ARG A 53 16.83 -6.54 -22.08
N ARG A 54 17.01 -7.18 -20.92
CA ARG A 54 17.95 -6.75 -19.87
C ARG A 54 19.38 -7.25 -20.09
N VAL A 55 19.56 -8.41 -20.73
CA VAL A 55 20.87 -9.05 -20.94
C VAL A 55 21.69 -8.35 -22.05
N ALA A 56 21.05 -7.60 -22.94
CA ALA A 56 21.73 -7.03 -24.11
C ALA A 56 22.49 -5.72 -23.85
N HIS A 57 22.35 -5.04 -22.71
CA HIS A 57 22.93 -3.70 -22.49
C HIS A 57 23.45 -3.53 -21.06
N SER A 58 24.76 -3.74 -20.86
CA SER A 58 25.48 -3.33 -19.64
C SER A 58 26.79 -2.64 -20.01
N PRO A 59 26.96 -1.33 -19.74
CA PRO A 59 28.26 -0.68 -19.73
C PRO A 59 28.83 -0.63 -18.30
N GLN A 60 30.12 -0.95 -18.17
CA GLN A 60 30.93 -0.72 -16.97
C GLN A 60 31.08 0.79 -16.71
N THR A 61 30.87 1.26 -15.48
CA THR A 61 31.43 2.54 -15.04
C THR A 61 31.62 2.59 -13.52
N SER A 62 32.83 2.98 -13.13
CA SER A 62 33.38 3.02 -11.79
C SER A 62 32.77 4.15 -10.95
N ILE A 63 32.22 3.82 -9.77
CA ILE A 63 31.71 4.80 -8.80
C ILE A 63 32.80 5.06 -7.73
N ARG A 64 33.21 6.32 -7.58
CA ARG A 64 34.09 6.79 -6.49
C ARG A 64 33.44 6.55 -5.13
N LYS A 65 34.17 5.90 -4.22
CA LYS A 65 33.79 5.71 -2.81
C LYS A 65 33.74 7.06 -2.08
N PHE A 66 32.58 7.40 -1.52
CA PHE A 66 32.46 8.41 -0.47
C PHE A 66 32.71 7.73 0.89
N SER A 67 33.62 8.30 1.68
CA SER A 67 34.02 7.83 3.01
C SER A 67 32.98 8.16 4.09
N SER A 68 32.80 7.24 5.04
CA SER A 68 31.92 7.31 6.21
C SER A 68 32.26 8.47 7.17
N PRO A 69 31.29 9.05 7.92
CA PRO A 69 31.59 9.93 9.04
C PRO A 69 32.00 9.13 10.30
N PRO A 70 32.73 9.75 11.26
CA PRO A 70 33.35 9.04 12.38
C PRO A 70 32.36 8.74 13.52
N THR A 71 32.57 7.56 14.10
CA THR A 71 31.95 7.04 15.32
C THR A 71 32.68 7.59 16.54
N GLU A 72 32.11 8.56 17.26
CA GLU A 72 32.51 8.87 18.65
C GLU A 72 31.49 9.81 19.31
N PHE A 73 30.50 9.24 20.00
CA PHE A 73 29.85 9.91 21.13
C PHE A 73 29.17 8.87 22.02
N ALA A 74 30.00 8.13 22.77
CA ALA A 74 29.55 7.29 23.88
C ALA A 74 30.60 7.34 24.99
N SER A 75 30.44 8.26 25.94
CA SER A 75 30.90 8.09 27.32
C SER A 75 29.96 8.82 28.28
N THR A 76 29.03 8.03 28.80
CA THR A 76 28.22 8.25 30.00
C THR A 76 29.11 8.47 31.23
N LEU A 77 28.99 9.62 31.91
CA LEU A 77 28.94 9.81 33.39
C LEU A 77 29.11 11.30 33.76
N GLU A 78 29.76 12.11 32.91
CA GLU A 78 29.94 13.55 33.14
C GLU A 78 28.71 14.38 32.75
N SER A 79 28.01 13.98 31.68
CA SER A 79 26.80 14.66 31.21
C SER A 79 25.64 14.58 32.22
N GLN A 80 25.55 13.50 33.00
CA GLN A 80 24.51 13.34 34.03
C GLN A 80 24.75 14.26 35.24
N LYS A 81 26.02 14.50 35.62
CA LYS A 81 26.35 15.42 36.72
C LYS A 81 26.21 16.89 36.36
N LEU A 82 26.29 17.22 35.07
CA LEU A 82 26.00 18.57 34.55
C LEU A 82 24.50 18.86 34.54
N LEU A 83 23.67 17.86 34.20
CA LEU A 83 22.20 17.98 34.21
C LEU A 83 21.61 18.19 35.62
N GLU A 84 22.19 17.60 36.66
CA GLU A 84 21.73 17.81 38.05
C GLU A 84 22.08 19.20 38.60
N ARG A 85 23.15 19.86 38.10
CA ARG A 85 23.49 21.24 38.53
C ARG A 85 22.67 22.31 37.82
N VAL A 86 22.17 22.01 36.62
CA VAL A 86 21.36 22.91 35.80
C VAL A 86 19.90 22.98 36.26
N ASN A 87 19.43 21.99 37.02
CA ASN A 87 18.04 21.88 37.47
C ASN A 87 17.66 22.78 38.67
N ARG A 88 18.36 23.91 38.87
CA ARG A 88 18.06 24.87 39.95
C ARG A 88 17.70 26.29 39.52
N ASP A 89 17.81 26.61 38.24
CA ASP A 89 17.44 27.93 37.73
C ASP A 89 16.31 27.79 36.70
N GLY A 90 15.12 28.31 37.04
CA GLY A 90 13.88 28.12 36.27
C GLY A 90 13.93 28.62 34.82
N GLU A 91 14.89 29.48 34.47
CA GLU A 91 15.09 29.97 33.10
C GLU A 91 15.70 28.91 32.16
N LEU A 92 16.37 27.88 32.68
CA LEU A 92 16.93 26.78 31.86
C LEU A 92 15.90 25.69 31.53
N GLN A 93 14.77 25.64 32.23
CA GLN A 93 13.71 24.68 31.96
C GLN A 93 12.95 25.02 30.66
N ASP A 94 12.69 26.31 30.42
CA ASP A 94 12.12 26.80 29.15
C ASP A 94 13.09 26.58 27.97
N ILE A 95 14.40 26.70 28.20
CA ILE A 95 15.44 26.40 27.20
C ILE A 95 15.50 24.89 26.91
N SER A 96 15.35 24.04 27.92
CA SER A 96 15.30 22.58 27.77
C SER A 96 14.07 22.14 26.97
N GLU A 97 12.90 22.73 27.23
CA GLU A 97 11.68 22.46 26.45
C GLU A 97 11.80 22.95 25.00
N SER A 98 12.39 24.12 24.79
CA SER A 98 12.70 24.64 23.45
C SER A 98 13.70 23.75 22.70
N MET A 99 14.76 23.26 23.36
CA MET A 99 15.72 22.33 22.75
C MET A 99 15.07 20.98 22.42
N ALA A 100 14.17 20.47 23.27
CA ALA A 100 13.41 19.26 22.98
C ALA A 100 12.52 19.42 21.73
N GLN A 101 11.88 20.59 21.58
CA GLN A 101 11.10 20.91 20.37
C GLN A 101 11.97 21.02 19.12
N VAL A 102 13.18 21.61 19.23
CA VAL A 102 14.13 21.70 18.11
C VAL A 102 14.64 20.32 17.69
N VAL A 103 14.90 19.42 18.64
CA VAL A 103 15.30 18.03 18.35
C VAL A 103 14.19 17.26 17.64
N GLU A 104 12.93 17.48 18.04
CA GLU A 104 11.77 16.85 17.39
C GLU A 104 11.54 17.40 15.98
N LEU A 105 11.74 18.71 15.77
CA LEU A 105 11.75 19.34 14.45
C LEU A 105 12.86 18.76 13.56
N LEU A 106 14.07 18.55 14.08
CA LEU A 106 15.18 17.96 13.33
C LEU A 106 14.91 16.50 12.94
N ARG A 107 14.25 15.71 13.80
CA ARG A 107 13.79 14.34 13.46
C ARG A 107 12.72 14.34 12.39
N SER A 108 11.76 15.28 12.47
CA SER A 108 10.74 15.44 11.43
C SER A 108 11.37 15.85 10.09
N MET A 109 12.39 16.71 10.13
CA MET A 109 13.11 17.17 8.94
C MET A 109 13.97 16.06 8.33
N GLN A 110 14.60 15.20 9.14
CA GLN A 110 15.27 13.98 8.67
C GLN A 110 14.30 13.04 7.94
N THR A 111 13.10 12.86 8.49
CA THR A 111 12.06 12.02 7.86
C THR A 111 11.62 12.61 6.51
N VAL A 112 11.37 13.92 6.45
CA VAL A 112 11.04 14.63 5.20
C VAL A 112 12.20 14.59 4.20
N THR A 113 13.46 14.67 4.65
CA THR A 113 14.63 14.58 3.77
C THR A 113 14.79 13.18 3.18
N ILE A 114 14.51 12.13 3.97
CA ILE A 114 14.49 10.74 3.49
C ILE A 114 13.34 10.53 2.49
N GLU A 115 12.16 11.09 2.77
CA GLU A 115 11.01 11.04 1.86
C GLU A 115 11.28 11.80 0.55
N GLN A 116 11.92 12.97 0.61
CA GLN A 116 12.35 13.74 -0.56
C GLN A 116 13.42 13.00 -1.37
N GLY A 117 14.35 12.31 -0.72
CA GLY A 117 15.31 11.41 -1.38
C GLY A 117 14.58 10.31 -2.16
N SER A 118 13.57 9.68 -1.56
CA SER A 118 12.75 8.66 -2.23
C SER A 118 11.93 9.21 -3.41
N LEU A 119 11.57 10.50 -3.35
CA LEU A 119 10.84 11.20 -4.40
C LEU A 119 11.77 11.57 -5.57
N LEU A 120 13.02 11.93 -5.28
CA LEU A 120 14.10 12.07 -6.27
C LEU A 120 14.39 10.73 -6.95
N ASP A 121 14.52 9.63 -6.21
CA ASP A 121 14.74 8.29 -6.76
C ASP A 121 13.60 7.87 -7.71
N ARG A 122 12.36 8.26 -7.39
CA ARG A 122 11.19 8.02 -8.26
C ARG A 122 11.20 8.89 -9.51
N ILE A 123 11.65 10.15 -9.43
CA ILE A 123 11.81 11.02 -10.59
C ILE A 123 12.90 10.47 -11.50
N ASP A 124 14.04 10.06 -10.98
CA ASP A 124 15.13 9.46 -11.75
C ASP A 124 14.70 8.14 -12.41
N TYR A 125 13.97 7.30 -11.67
CA TYR A 125 13.36 6.09 -12.22
C TYR A 125 12.39 6.40 -13.37
N ASN A 126 11.53 7.41 -13.19
CA ASN A 126 10.54 7.83 -14.19
C ASN A 126 11.18 8.52 -15.40
N LEU A 127 12.25 9.29 -15.21
CA LEU A 127 13.01 9.95 -16.28
C LEU A 127 13.75 8.90 -17.12
N ALA A 128 14.44 7.97 -16.48
CA ALA A 128 15.09 6.83 -17.14
C ALA A 128 14.07 5.90 -17.82
N ARG A 129 12.85 5.78 -17.29
CA ARG A 129 11.76 5.04 -17.93
C ARG A 129 11.22 5.79 -19.17
N THR A 130 11.03 7.10 -19.07
CA THR A 130 10.56 7.96 -20.17
C THR A 130 11.54 7.99 -21.33
N GLN A 131 12.84 8.12 -21.05
CA GLN A 131 13.88 8.06 -22.05
C GLN A 131 13.92 6.69 -22.77
N ARG A 132 13.72 5.59 -22.01
CA ARG A 132 13.59 4.24 -22.58
C ARG A 132 12.33 4.07 -23.43
N PHE A 133 11.21 4.71 -23.07
CA PHE A 133 9.99 4.71 -23.87
C PHE A 133 10.16 5.47 -25.19
N LEU A 134 10.77 6.66 -25.15
CA LEU A 134 11.07 7.45 -26.36
C LEU A 134 11.99 6.69 -27.31
N HIS A 135 13.02 6.03 -26.79
CA HIS A 135 13.95 5.26 -27.61
C HIS A 135 13.30 4.01 -28.22
N ARG A 136 12.45 3.30 -27.45
CA ARG A 136 11.67 2.18 -27.99
C ARG A 136 10.63 2.63 -29.01
N GLY A 137 9.96 3.75 -28.79
CA GLY A 137 9.01 4.33 -29.75
C GLY A 137 9.65 4.57 -31.11
N ASN A 138 10.86 5.14 -31.11
CA ASN A 138 11.61 5.39 -32.34
C ASN A 138 12.03 4.09 -33.07
N GLN A 139 12.46 3.06 -32.32
CA GLN A 139 12.80 1.75 -32.90
C GLN A 139 11.59 0.98 -33.42
N HIS A 140 10.42 1.12 -32.76
CA HIS A 140 9.17 0.53 -33.24
C HIS A 140 8.68 1.20 -34.53
N LEU A 141 8.82 2.51 -34.66
CA LEU A 141 8.55 3.23 -35.91
C LEU A 141 9.41 2.72 -37.07
N GLN A 142 10.72 2.56 -36.86
CA GLN A 142 11.63 1.98 -37.87
C GLN A 142 11.37 0.51 -38.20
N LYS A 143 10.93 -0.30 -37.22
CA LYS A 143 10.57 -1.71 -37.48
C LYS A 143 9.21 -1.85 -38.17
N SER A 144 8.29 -0.91 -37.94
CA SER A 144 6.97 -0.90 -38.58
C SER A 144 7.05 -0.61 -40.08
N THR A 145 7.99 0.25 -40.52
CA THR A 145 8.23 0.52 -41.95
C THR A 145 8.81 -0.69 -42.68
N VAL A 146 9.62 -1.53 -42.02
CA VAL A 146 10.24 -2.72 -42.64
C VAL A 146 9.32 -3.95 -42.63
N ARG A 147 8.52 -4.14 -41.57
CA ARG A 147 7.61 -5.30 -41.44
C ARG A 147 6.34 -5.17 -42.29
N ASN A 148 6.04 -3.98 -42.78
CA ASN A 148 4.90 -3.74 -43.66
C ASN A 148 5.10 -4.33 -45.07
N GLU A 149 6.33 -4.67 -45.48
CA GLU A 149 6.62 -5.20 -46.82
C GLU A 149 6.34 -6.71 -46.96
N SER A 150 6.55 -7.53 -45.93
CA SER A 150 6.54 -9.00 -46.07
C SER A 150 5.22 -9.71 -45.74
N ASN A 151 4.28 -9.06 -45.05
CA ASN A 151 3.05 -9.70 -44.56
C ASN A 151 1.74 -9.05 -45.08
N LYS A 152 1.81 -8.25 -46.16
CA LYS A 152 0.65 -7.53 -46.72
C LYS A 152 -0.53 -8.48 -47.01
N LEU A 153 -0.26 -9.67 -47.53
CA LEU A 153 -1.30 -10.63 -47.92
C LEU A 153 -2.02 -11.30 -46.73
N LEU A 154 -1.28 -11.64 -45.67
CA LEU A 154 -1.84 -12.24 -44.46
C LEU A 154 -2.65 -11.22 -43.64
N LEU A 155 -2.17 -9.97 -43.58
CA LEU A 155 -2.88 -8.85 -42.98
C LEU A 155 -4.16 -8.52 -43.75
N LEU A 156 -4.14 -8.55 -45.09
CA LEU A 156 -5.34 -8.38 -45.91
C LEU A 156 -6.36 -9.50 -45.67
N PHE A 157 -5.91 -10.75 -45.53
CA PHE A 157 -6.80 -11.88 -45.26
C PHE A 157 -7.44 -11.81 -43.86
N LEU A 158 -6.65 -11.46 -42.85
CA LEU A 158 -7.14 -11.20 -41.49
C LEU A 158 -8.09 -9.99 -41.43
N PHE A 159 -7.79 -8.93 -42.18
CA PHE A 159 -8.62 -7.74 -42.25
C PHE A 159 -9.95 -8.03 -42.95
N MET A 160 -9.94 -8.81 -44.03
CA MET A 160 -11.15 -9.29 -44.71
C MET A 160 -12.00 -10.19 -43.81
N LEU A 161 -11.38 -11.09 -43.03
CA LEU A 161 -12.07 -11.95 -42.07
C LEU A 161 -12.74 -11.14 -40.93
N VAL A 162 -12.04 -10.13 -40.41
CA VAL A 162 -12.55 -9.22 -39.38
C VAL A 162 -13.69 -8.36 -39.93
N ILE A 163 -13.59 -7.85 -41.17
CA ILE A 163 -14.69 -7.12 -41.83
C ILE A 163 -15.91 -8.03 -42.02
N LEU A 164 -15.73 -9.29 -42.41
CA LEU A 164 -16.82 -10.24 -42.59
C LEU A 164 -17.53 -10.56 -41.27
N LEU A 165 -16.77 -10.69 -40.17
CA LEU A 165 -17.29 -10.88 -38.82
C LEU A 165 -18.03 -9.64 -38.28
N LEU A 166 -17.53 -8.44 -38.60
CA LEU A 166 -18.16 -7.15 -38.27
C LEU A 166 -19.40 -6.85 -39.12
N MET A 167 -19.51 -7.40 -40.34
CA MET A 167 -20.73 -7.30 -41.14
C MET A 167 -21.80 -8.34 -40.73
N ALA A 168 -21.37 -9.49 -40.19
CA ALA A 168 -22.27 -10.55 -39.69
C ALA A 168 -22.90 -10.20 -38.33
N HIS A 169 -22.19 -9.44 -37.48
CA HIS A 169 -22.75 -8.85 -36.26
C HIS A 169 -23.00 -7.37 -36.55
N GLY A 170 -24.24 -6.99 -36.86
CA GLY A 170 -24.65 -5.61 -37.22
C GLY A 170 -24.28 -4.54 -36.19
N VAL A 171 -23.01 -4.19 -36.10
CA VAL A 171 -22.44 -3.12 -35.29
C VAL A 171 -22.44 -1.88 -36.17
N LYS A 172 -23.27 -0.90 -35.79
CA LYS A 172 -23.20 0.45 -36.36
C LYS A 172 -21.78 1.00 -36.17
N ARG A 173 -21.18 1.47 -37.27
CA ARG A 173 -19.86 2.13 -37.31
C ARG A 173 -19.74 3.23 -36.24
N THR A 174 -18.65 3.16 -35.48
CA THR A 174 -18.20 4.09 -34.43
C THR A 174 -17.45 5.30 -35.02
N GLU A 175 -18.07 6.06 -35.93
CA GLU A 175 -17.51 7.35 -36.37
C GLU A 175 -18.10 8.52 -35.57
N ASN A 176 -19.37 8.45 -35.13
CA ASN A 176 -20.00 9.55 -34.37
C ASN A 176 -19.72 9.55 -32.86
N VAL A 177 -19.23 8.44 -32.29
CA VAL A 177 -19.04 8.32 -30.82
C VAL A 177 -17.77 9.04 -30.36
N HIS A 178 -16.71 9.05 -31.18
CA HIS A 178 -15.46 9.73 -30.85
C HIS A 178 -15.59 11.26 -30.91
N ASP A 179 -16.22 11.80 -31.96
CA ASP A 179 -16.39 13.26 -32.10
C ASP A 179 -17.31 13.85 -31.01
N GLU A 180 -18.37 13.15 -30.60
CA GLU A 180 -19.23 13.58 -29.49
C GLU A 180 -18.53 13.45 -28.12
N GLN A 181 -17.70 12.42 -27.91
CA GLN A 181 -16.91 12.26 -26.69
C GLN A 181 -15.81 13.33 -26.57
N ASP A 182 -15.13 13.64 -27.67
CA ASP A 182 -14.08 14.66 -27.73
C ASP A 182 -14.67 16.06 -27.53
N ALA A 183 -15.82 16.36 -28.13
CA ALA A 183 -16.54 17.62 -27.90
C ALA A 183 -16.99 17.75 -26.42
N GLY A 184 -17.50 16.69 -25.82
CA GLY A 184 -17.88 16.67 -24.40
C GLY A 184 -16.70 16.80 -23.44
N GLU A 185 -15.50 16.38 -23.83
CA GLU A 185 -14.27 16.59 -23.05
C GLU A 185 -13.76 18.02 -23.16
N VAL A 186 -13.81 18.64 -24.34
CA VAL A 186 -13.46 20.05 -24.52
C VAL A 186 -14.32 20.97 -23.64
N VAL A 187 -15.65 20.77 -23.64
CA VAL A 187 -16.57 21.55 -22.81
C VAL A 187 -16.22 21.41 -21.32
N ARG A 188 -15.96 20.19 -20.84
CA ARG A 188 -15.55 19.95 -19.44
C ARG A 188 -14.24 20.65 -19.09
N VAL A 189 -13.27 20.67 -20.01
CA VAL A 189 -11.99 21.37 -19.82
C VAL A 189 -12.19 22.89 -19.76
N GLU A 190 -13.06 23.45 -20.61
CA GLU A 190 -13.38 24.88 -20.58
C GLU A 190 -14.10 25.29 -19.29
N GLU A 191 -15.09 24.51 -18.85
CA GLU A 191 -15.76 24.71 -17.56
C GLU A 191 -14.77 24.65 -16.40
N TYR A 192 -13.88 23.65 -16.39
CA TYR A 192 -12.83 23.52 -15.38
C TYR A 192 -11.88 24.73 -15.39
N ARG A 193 -11.43 25.18 -16.57
CA ARG A 193 -10.58 26.37 -16.70
C ARG A 193 -11.28 27.64 -16.19
N GLY A 194 -12.57 27.78 -16.50
CA GLY A 194 -13.41 28.86 -15.98
C GLY A 194 -13.45 28.87 -14.45
N LEU A 195 -13.75 27.71 -13.84
CA LEU A 195 -13.77 27.55 -12.38
C LEU A 195 -12.41 27.83 -11.73
N VAL A 196 -11.31 27.39 -12.35
CA VAL A 196 -9.96 27.69 -11.86
C VAL A 196 -9.70 29.20 -11.91
N ALA A 197 -10.00 29.86 -13.02
CA ALA A 197 -9.80 31.30 -13.16
C ALA A 197 -10.64 32.10 -12.14
N GLU A 198 -11.90 31.71 -11.93
CA GLU A 198 -12.78 32.32 -10.93
C GLU A 198 -12.25 32.09 -9.50
N CYS A 199 -11.87 30.86 -9.17
CA CYS A 199 -11.28 30.51 -7.87
C CYS A 199 -10.04 31.36 -7.56
N LEU A 200 -9.15 31.54 -8.53
CA LEU A 200 -7.94 32.36 -8.36
C LEU A 200 -8.25 33.85 -8.17
N LYS A 201 -9.28 34.39 -8.84
CA LYS A 201 -9.74 35.78 -8.62
C LYS A 201 -10.28 35.98 -7.20
N LEU A 202 -10.90 34.96 -6.62
CA LEU A 202 -11.48 35.02 -5.28
C LEU A 202 -10.45 34.86 -4.15
N ARG A 203 -9.16 34.64 -4.44
CA ARG A 203 -8.12 34.37 -3.42
C ARG A 203 -8.07 35.39 -2.28
N ASN A 204 -8.33 36.65 -2.58
CA ASN A 204 -8.30 37.78 -1.63
C ASN A 204 -9.69 38.41 -1.44
N SER A 205 -10.76 37.74 -1.87
CA SER A 205 -12.12 38.26 -1.76
C SER A 205 -12.69 38.03 -0.37
N GLU A 206 -13.55 38.95 0.09
CA GLU A 206 -14.36 38.79 1.30
C GLU A 206 -15.71 38.11 1.04
N HIS A 207 -16.01 37.73 -0.22
CA HIS A 207 -17.24 37.04 -0.59
C HIS A 207 -17.16 35.54 -0.23
N LEU A 208 -17.24 35.26 1.07
CA LEU A 208 -17.03 33.92 1.64
C LEU A 208 -17.95 32.86 1.02
N GLN A 209 -19.24 33.15 0.83
CA GLN A 209 -20.17 32.17 0.28
C GLN A 209 -19.90 31.85 -1.20
N THR A 210 -19.44 32.84 -1.97
CA THR A 210 -19.00 32.65 -3.35
C THR A 210 -17.75 31.79 -3.40
N ILE A 211 -16.77 32.05 -2.51
CA ILE A 211 -15.59 31.19 -2.35
C ILE A 211 -16.00 29.75 -2.08
N MET A 212 -16.91 29.51 -1.12
CA MET A 212 -17.37 28.17 -0.78
C MET A 212 -18.05 27.47 -1.95
N THR A 213 -18.82 28.20 -2.76
CA THR A 213 -19.51 27.66 -3.94
C THR A 213 -18.54 27.29 -5.05
N VAL A 214 -17.64 28.21 -5.43
CA VAL A 214 -16.70 28.02 -6.53
C VAL A 214 -15.66 26.95 -6.19
N THR A 215 -15.06 27.03 -4.99
CA THR A 215 -14.11 26.00 -4.54
C THR A 215 -14.80 24.65 -4.40
N GLY A 216 -16.05 24.60 -3.96
CA GLY A 216 -16.83 23.37 -3.85
C GLY A 216 -16.98 22.65 -5.20
N LYS A 217 -17.44 23.37 -6.23
CA LYS A 217 -17.56 22.83 -7.59
C LYS A 217 -16.20 22.35 -8.13
N LEU A 218 -15.17 23.19 -8.01
CA LEU A 218 -13.84 22.90 -8.51
C LEU A 218 -13.23 21.66 -7.85
N LEU A 219 -13.38 21.51 -6.54
CA LEU A 219 -12.80 20.40 -5.78
C LEU A 219 -13.56 19.09 -5.93
N LEU A 220 -14.85 19.11 -6.30
CA LEU A 220 -15.55 17.88 -6.70
C LEU A 220 -15.11 17.40 -8.10
N LEU A 221 -14.68 18.32 -8.97
CA LEU A 221 -14.10 17.97 -10.27
C LEU A 221 -12.63 17.53 -10.15
N ASN A 222 -11.85 18.24 -9.32
CA ASN A 222 -10.44 17.95 -9.10
C ASN A 222 -10.04 18.16 -7.63
N PRO A 223 -10.15 17.12 -6.80
CA PRO A 223 -9.72 17.17 -5.40
C PRO A 223 -8.21 17.41 -5.21
N ASP A 224 -7.38 17.29 -6.25
CA ASP A 224 -5.92 17.51 -6.14
C ASP A 224 -5.51 18.98 -6.35
N PHE A 225 -6.46 19.87 -6.63
CA PHE A 225 -6.18 21.30 -6.77
C PHE A 225 -5.98 21.98 -5.39
N MET A 226 -4.77 21.86 -4.84
CA MET A 226 -4.42 22.30 -3.48
C MET A 226 -4.67 23.80 -3.21
N THR A 227 -4.55 24.65 -4.22
CA THR A 227 -4.82 26.09 -4.08
C THR A 227 -6.29 26.36 -3.71
N ALA A 228 -7.24 25.62 -4.28
CA ALA A 228 -8.66 25.78 -3.91
C ALA A 228 -8.92 25.31 -2.48
N TRP A 229 -8.28 24.23 -2.04
CA TRP A 229 -8.35 23.80 -0.64
C TRP A 229 -7.85 24.89 0.32
N ASN A 230 -6.74 25.54 0.00
CA ASN A 230 -6.21 26.64 0.80
C ASN A 230 -7.16 27.85 0.85
N ILE A 231 -7.72 28.25 -0.30
CA ILE A 231 -8.69 29.35 -0.37
C ILE A 231 -9.96 29.01 0.42
N ARG A 232 -10.47 27.78 0.28
CA ARG A 232 -11.63 27.28 1.02
C ARG A 232 -11.40 27.29 2.52
N ARG A 233 -10.24 26.82 3.01
CA ARG A 233 -9.88 26.84 4.43
C ARG A 233 -9.83 28.26 5.01
N ARG A 234 -9.29 29.23 4.27
CA ARG A 234 -9.27 30.64 4.70
C ARG A 234 -10.68 31.20 4.89
N ALA A 235 -11.61 30.87 3.98
CA ALA A 235 -13.01 31.25 4.13
C ALA A 235 -13.66 30.55 5.33
N LEU A 236 -13.42 29.23 5.48
CA LEU A 236 -13.93 28.43 6.60
C LEU A 236 -13.42 28.93 7.96
N GLN A 237 -12.19 29.41 8.08
CA GLN A 237 -11.68 29.98 9.35
C GLN A 237 -12.51 31.18 9.83
N VAL A 238 -13.17 31.90 8.92
CA VAL A 238 -14.08 33.00 9.24
C VAL A 238 -15.50 32.46 9.50
N LEU A 239 -15.97 31.51 8.70
CA LEU A 239 -17.34 30.98 8.76
C LEU A 239 -17.59 29.99 9.92
N LEU A 240 -16.58 29.23 10.34
CA LEU A 240 -16.72 28.13 11.30
C LEU A 240 -16.72 28.57 12.76
N LYS A 241 -16.50 29.85 13.07
CA LYS A 241 -16.27 30.29 14.46
C LYS A 241 -17.42 29.93 15.41
N ASP A 242 -18.67 29.79 14.94
CA ASP A 242 -19.82 29.55 15.82
C ASP A 242 -20.93 28.66 15.21
N SER A 243 -20.67 27.88 14.16
CA SER A 243 -21.72 27.11 13.45
C SER A 243 -21.42 25.62 13.33
N ALA A 244 -22.04 24.82 14.21
CA ALA A 244 -22.01 23.35 14.13
C ALA A 244 -22.57 22.82 12.79
N ASP A 245 -23.61 23.46 12.26
CA ASP A 245 -24.20 23.09 10.96
C ASP A 245 -23.20 23.26 9.81
N MET A 246 -22.35 24.30 9.87
CA MET A 246 -21.34 24.54 8.86
C MET A 246 -20.19 23.51 8.94
N VAL A 247 -19.78 23.13 10.15
CA VAL A 247 -18.81 22.03 10.36
C VAL A 247 -19.34 20.75 9.73
N GLU A 248 -20.58 20.38 10.04
CA GLU A 248 -21.20 19.16 9.58
C GLU A 248 -21.38 19.15 8.06
N ALA A 249 -21.82 20.26 7.47
CA ALA A 249 -21.89 20.39 6.01
C ALA A 249 -20.50 20.29 5.35
N GLU A 250 -19.44 20.80 5.99
CA GLU A 250 -18.08 20.70 5.47
C GLU A 250 -17.49 19.28 5.63
N LEU A 251 -17.80 18.58 6.71
CA LEU A 251 -17.47 17.16 6.87
C LEU A 251 -18.13 16.32 5.79
N ARG A 252 -19.41 16.56 5.48
CA ARG A 252 -20.11 15.92 4.34
C ARG A 252 -19.44 16.24 3.02
N PHE A 253 -19.11 17.50 2.76
CA PHE A 253 -18.41 17.91 1.54
C PHE A 253 -17.07 17.17 1.37
N SER A 254 -16.29 17.03 2.45
CA SER A 254 -15.01 16.31 2.38
C SER A 254 -15.19 14.83 2.01
N VAL A 255 -16.30 14.18 2.42
CA VAL A 255 -16.62 12.81 1.98
C VAL A 255 -16.92 12.77 0.49
N GLU A 256 -17.66 13.73 -0.04
CA GLU A 256 -17.94 13.80 -1.48
C GLU A 256 -16.67 14.02 -2.31
N ALA A 257 -15.74 14.86 -1.82
CA ALA A 257 -14.43 15.01 -2.45
C ALA A 257 -13.59 13.72 -2.39
N ILE A 258 -13.61 12.99 -1.27
CA ILE A 258 -12.97 11.67 -1.14
C ILE A 258 -13.63 10.65 -2.07
N LYS A 259 -14.95 10.67 -2.25
CA LYS A 259 -15.62 9.77 -3.22
C LYS A 259 -15.23 10.09 -4.66
N ALA A 260 -15.09 11.38 -4.99
CA ALA A 260 -14.65 11.82 -6.32
C ALA A 260 -13.23 11.34 -6.64
N ASN A 261 -12.30 11.44 -5.66
CA ASN A 261 -10.97 10.83 -5.77
C ASN A 261 -10.49 10.28 -4.41
N PRO A 262 -10.63 8.96 -4.16
CA PRO A 262 -10.26 8.35 -2.87
C PRO A 262 -8.76 8.37 -2.57
N LYS A 263 -7.93 8.74 -3.56
CA LYS A 263 -6.47 8.80 -3.46
C LYS A 263 -5.95 10.24 -3.48
N SER A 264 -6.82 11.23 -3.29
CA SER A 264 -6.43 12.63 -3.24
C SER A 264 -5.84 13.01 -1.89
N TYR A 265 -4.58 13.43 -1.87
CA TYR A 265 -3.96 13.99 -0.68
C TYR A 265 -4.72 15.21 -0.15
N GLY A 266 -5.20 16.08 -1.05
CA GLY A 266 -5.90 17.31 -0.69
C GLY A 266 -7.19 17.05 0.09
N ALA A 267 -8.01 16.11 -0.38
CA ALA A 267 -9.28 15.76 0.26
C ALA A 267 -9.08 15.16 1.66
N TRP A 268 -8.17 14.19 1.80
CA TRP A 268 -7.86 13.56 3.09
C TRP A 268 -7.22 14.55 4.08
N PHE A 269 -6.30 15.38 3.60
CA PHE A 269 -5.69 16.43 4.41
C PHE A 269 -6.73 17.44 4.90
N HIS A 270 -7.66 17.85 4.04
CA HIS A 270 -8.71 18.77 4.43
C HIS A 270 -9.64 18.19 5.50
N ARG A 271 -10.05 16.92 5.35
CA ARG A 271 -10.83 16.24 6.40
C ARG A 271 -10.06 16.19 7.73
N LYS A 272 -8.79 15.77 7.69
CA LYS A 272 -7.91 15.77 8.88
C LYS A 272 -7.78 17.16 9.50
N TRP A 273 -7.67 18.22 8.70
CA TRP A 273 -7.62 19.60 9.17
C TRP A 273 -8.88 20.01 9.93
N ILE A 274 -10.08 19.63 9.45
CA ILE A 274 -11.34 19.88 10.18
C ILE A 274 -11.31 19.17 11.54
N ILE A 275 -10.93 17.90 11.57
CA ILE A 275 -10.87 17.12 12.82
C ILE A 275 -9.87 17.72 13.83
N ILE A 276 -8.70 18.16 13.36
CA ILE A 276 -7.71 18.82 14.22
C ILE A 276 -8.30 20.12 14.79
N ALA A 277 -8.96 20.93 13.96
CA ALA A 277 -9.58 22.18 14.40
C ALA A 277 -10.67 21.93 15.46
N LEU A 278 -11.52 20.92 15.27
CA LEU A 278 -12.55 20.54 16.25
C LEU A 278 -11.93 20.07 17.56
N LYS A 279 -10.88 19.25 17.49
CA LYS A 279 -10.16 18.79 18.69
C LYS A 279 -9.52 19.96 19.45
N SER A 280 -8.84 20.87 18.74
CA SER A 280 -8.19 22.04 19.34
C SER A 280 -9.18 23.03 19.95
N ALA A 281 -10.40 23.10 19.41
CA ALA A 281 -11.48 23.91 19.95
C ALA A 281 -12.30 23.21 21.05
N GLU A 282 -11.93 21.98 21.44
CA GLU A 282 -12.70 21.12 22.37
C GLU A 282 -14.18 20.97 21.95
N ALA A 283 -14.46 21.05 20.65
CA ALA A 283 -15.80 20.93 20.10
C ALA A 283 -16.27 19.46 20.13
N PRO A 284 -17.58 19.20 20.26
CA PRO A 284 -18.12 17.85 20.19
C PRO A 284 -17.70 17.13 18.90
N LEU A 285 -17.05 15.97 19.04
CA LEU A 285 -16.64 15.13 17.92
C LEU A 285 -16.92 13.66 18.23
N GLU A 286 -17.72 13.03 17.38
CA GLU A 286 -18.00 11.61 17.47
C GLU A 286 -16.97 10.78 16.68
N VAL A 287 -15.85 10.48 17.34
CA VAL A 287 -14.74 9.69 16.74
C VAL A 287 -15.23 8.33 16.22
N ALA A 288 -16.25 7.75 16.84
CA ALA A 288 -16.88 6.51 16.38
C ALA A 288 -17.44 6.63 14.94
N HIS A 289 -18.05 7.76 14.59
CA HIS A 289 -18.53 8.01 13.22
C HIS A 289 -17.38 8.07 12.20
N GLU A 290 -16.25 8.68 12.58
CA GLU A 290 -15.06 8.72 11.73
C GLU A 290 -14.45 7.33 11.51
N LEU A 291 -14.42 6.49 12.55
CA LEU A 291 -13.96 5.10 12.43
C LEU A 291 -14.90 4.26 11.57
N VAL A 292 -16.23 4.45 11.69
CA VAL A 292 -17.22 3.80 10.83
C VAL A 292 -17.07 4.23 9.37
N LEU A 293 -16.79 5.51 9.11
CA LEU A 293 -16.47 5.98 7.76
C LEU A 293 -15.22 5.27 7.21
N CYS A 294 -14.16 5.18 8.01
CA CYS A 294 -12.94 4.44 7.60
C CYS A 294 -13.27 2.99 7.26
N ASN A 295 -14.09 2.32 8.07
CA ASN A 295 -14.50 0.93 7.80
C ASN A 295 -15.18 0.82 6.43
N LYS A 296 -16.14 1.69 6.13
CA LYS A 296 -16.86 1.70 4.84
C LYS A 296 -15.91 1.95 3.66
N LEU A 297 -14.98 2.89 3.79
CA LEU A 297 -14.02 3.20 2.73
C LEU A 297 -13.00 2.06 2.51
N LEU A 298 -12.59 1.38 3.59
CA LEU A 298 -11.71 0.20 3.53
C LEU A 298 -12.43 -1.07 3.05
N GLU A 299 -13.76 -1.13 3.13
CA GLU A 299 -14.55 -2.17 2.47
C GLU A 299 -14.54 -2.00 0.94
N LEU A 300 -14.49 -0.76 0.44
CA LEU A 300 -14.38 -0.46 -0.99
C LEU A 300 -12.96 -0.67 -1.53
N ASP A 301 -11.95 -0.21 -0.79
CA ASP A 301 -10.54 -0.44 -1.10
C ASP A 301 -9.75 -0.71 0.18
N SER A 302 -9.54 -1.99 0.48
CA SER A 302 -8.87 -2.45 1.69
C SER A 302 -7.39 -2.07 1.76
N ARG A 303 -6.82 -1.57 0.66
CA ARG A 303 -5.43 -1.13 0.53
C ARG A 303 -5.29 0.38 0.38
N ASN A 304 -6.37 1.15 0.56
CA ASN A 304 -6.30 2.60 0.53
C ASN A 304 -5.46 3.13 1.71
N PHE A 305 -4.20 3.43 1.43
CA PHE A 305 -3.26 3.87 2.45
C PHE A 305 -3.61 5.24 3.05
N HIS A 306 -4.32 6.11 2.32
CA HIS A 306 -4.79 7.38 2.88
C HIS A 306 -5.83 7.13 3.97
N CYS A 307 -6.76 6.20 3.72
CA CYS A 307 -7.76 5.82 4.71
C CYS A 307 -7.11 5.14 5.94
N TRP A 308 -6.13 4.26 5.73
CA TRP A 308 -5.36 3.67 6.83
C TRP A 308 -4.61 4.72 7.65
N ASN A 309 -3.97 5.70 6.99
CA ASN A 309 -3.27 6.79 7.66
C ASN A 309 -4.22 7.72 8.41
N TYR A 310 -5.40 8.00 7.84
CA TYR A 310 -6.44 8.79 8.51
C TYR A 310 -6.97 8.05 9.74
N ARG A 311 -7.26 6.75 9.61
CA ARG A 311 -7.66 5.91 10.75
C ARG A 311 -6.60 5.90 11.84
N TRP A 312 -5.33 5.75 11.48
CA TRP A 312 -4.22 5.81 12.43
C TRP A 312 -4.23 7.15 13.18
N PHE A 313 -4.27 8.27 12.46
CA PHE A 313 -4.36 9.59 13.06
C PHE A 313 -5.51 9.69 14.08
N LEU A 314 -6.70 9.15 13.77
CA LEU A 314 -7.83 9.14 14.69
C LEU A 314 -7.51 8.32 15.96
N THR A 315 -6.99 7.11 15.79
CA THR A 315 -6.71 6.24 16.94
C THR A 315 -5.67 6.83 17.90
N GLU A 316 -4.62 7.46 17.38
CA GLU A 316 -3.60 8.13 18.20
C GLU A 316 -4.11 9.43 18.81
N SER A 317 -4.84 10.23 18.04
CA SER A 317 -5.26 11.55 18.49
C SER A 317 -6.37 11.49 19.54
N PHE A 318 -7.14 10.41 19.59
CA PHE A 318 -8.31 10.30 20.45
C PHE A 318 -8.27 9.10 21.40
N ASN A 319 -7.08 8.56 21.67
CA ASN A 319 -6.86 7.47 22.63
C ASN A 319 -7.82 6.28 22.43
N VAL A 320 -8.08 5.91 21.17
CA VAL A 320 -8.89 4.73 20.86
C VAL A 320 -8.17 3.50 21.41
N SER A 321 -8.92 2.59 22.05
CA SER A 321 -8.36 1.38 22.63
C SER A 321 -7.53 0.60 21.60
N ILE A 322 -6.29 0.28 21.97
CA ILE A 322 -5.38 -0.57 21.16
C ILE A 322 -6.05 -1.91 20.86
N GLN A 323 -6.83 -2.46 21.80
CA GLN A 323 -7.53 -3.72 21.60
C GLN A 323 -8.60 -3.60 20.51
N SER A 324 -9.35 -2.49 20.46
CA SER A 324 -10.33 -2.27 19.38
C SER A 324 -9.68 -2.21 18.00
N GLU A 325 -8.51 -1.59 17.90
CA GLU A 325 -7.76 -1.52 16.64
C GLU A 325 -7.13 -2.88 16.28
N PHE A 326 -6.74 -3.65 17.29
CA PHE A 326 -6.28 -5.02 17.11
C PHE A 326 -7.40 -5.92 16.56
N ASP A 327 -8.61 -5.84 17.14
CA ASP A 327 -9.78 -6.59 16.69
C ASP A 327 -10.15 -6.21 15.24
N PHE A 328 -10.03 -4.91 14.90
CA PHE A 328 -10.24 -4.42 13.54
C PHE A 328 -9.23 -5.00 12.55
N THR A 329 -7.92 -4.96 12.86
CA THR A 329 -6.90 -5.55 11.98
C THR A 329 -7.07 -7.06 11.85
N THR A 330 -7.45 -7.76 12.93
CA THR A 330 -7.80 -9.18 12.89
C THR A 330 -8.95 -9.44 11.93
N LEU A 331 -10.04 -8.66 12.00
CA LEU A 331 -11.16 -8.76 11.07
C LEU A 331 -10.72 -8.54 9.61
N MET A 332 -9.90 -7.52 9.35
CA MET A 332 -9.42 -7.21 8.01
C MET A 332 -8.53 -8.32 7.43
N ILE A 333 -7.68 -8.94 8.25
CA ILE A 333 -6.84 -10.09 7.87
C ILE A 333 -7.70 -11.33 7.62
N TYR A 334 -8.69 -11.63 8.47
CA TYR A 334 -9.58 -12.78 8.24
C TYR A 334 -10.42 -12.63 6.97
N ARG A 335 -10.86 -11.40 6.65
CA ARG A 335 -11.57 -11.12 5.39
C ARG A 335 -10.66 -11.30 4.17
N ASN A 336 -9.40 -10.89 4.29
CA ASN A 336 -8.41 -10.98 3.22
C ASN A 336 -6.99 -11.04 3.81
N PHE A 337 -6.40 -12.23 3.87
CA PHE A 337 -5.04 -12.43 4.39
C PHE A 337 -3.97 -11.78 3.51
N SER A 338 -4.28 -11.48 2.23
CA SER A 338 -3.41 -10.70 1.33
C SER A 338 -3.42 -9.20 1.63
N ASN A 339 -4.14 -8.75 2.67
CA ASN A 339 -4.20 -7.34 3.04
C ASN A 339 -2.91 -6.91 3.77
N TYR A 340 -1.88 -6.57 2.99
CA TYR A 340 -0.62 -6.05 3.51
C TYR A 340 -0.79 -4.83 4.43
N SER A 341 -1.74 -3.93 4.12
CA SER A 341 -2.00 -2.75 4.95
C SER A 341 -2.50 -3.12 6.35
N ALA A 342 -3.32 -4.17 6.47
CA ALA A 342 -3.78 -4.67 7.76
C ALA A 342 -2.64 -5.31 8.56
N TRP A 343 -1.79 -6.12 7.92
CA TRP A 343 -0.58 -6.68 8.54
C TRP A 343 0.39 -5.60 9.02
N HIS A 344 0.64 -4.59 8.18
CA HIS A 344 1.47 -3.46 8.54
C HIS A 344 0.87 -2.66 9.70
N ARG A 345 -0.44 -2.42 9.69
CA ARG A 345 -1.09 -1.77 10.84
C ARG A 345 -0.91 -2.60 12.11
N ARG A 346 -1.05 -3.91 12.01
CA ARG A 346 -0.89 -4.84 13.13
C ARG A 346 0.52 -4.83 13.70
N SER A 347 1.56 -4.68 12.86
CA SER A 347 2.95 -4.59 13.34
C SER A 347 3.21 -3.35 14.21
N LEU A 348 2.40 -2.30 14.06
CA LEU A 348 2.53 -1.06 14.82
C LEU A 348 1.78 -1.06 16.16
N LEU A 349 0.80 -1.95 16.36
CA LEU A 349 -0.05 -1.94 17.57
C LEU A 349 0.63 -2.56 18.78
N PHE A 350 1.17 -3.77 18.60
CA PHE A 350 2.11 -4.46 19.49
C PHE A 350 2.33 -5.87 18.90
N PRO A 351 3.58 -6.36 18.76
CA PRO A 351 3.82 -7.73 18.31
C PRO A 351 3.31 -8.75 19.32
N ARG A 352 2.57 -9.74 18.83
CA ARG A 352 2.00 -10.83 19.63
C ARG A 352 2.36 -12.17 19.01
N LEU A 353 3.01 -13.06 19.77
CA LEU A 353 3.36 -14.40 19.28
C LEU A 353 2.10 -15.22 18.93
N GLU A 354 0.93 -14.86 19.48
CA GLU A 354 -0.36 -15.42 19.10
C GLU A 354 -0.68 -15.25 17.61
N ASP A 355 -0.10 -14.23 16.95
CA ASP A 355 -0.28 -14.02 15.51
C ASP A 355 0.37 -15.13 14.68
N LEU A 356 1.30 -15.91 15.23
CA LEU A 356 1.88 -17.06 14.53
C LEU A 356 0.80 -18.06 14.11
N LYS A 357 -0.25 -18.27 14.90
CA LYS A 357 -1.38 -19.14 14.50
C LYS A 357 -2.14 -18.59 13.28
N LEU A 358 -2.32 -17.27 13.24
CA LEU A 358 -2.99 -16.57 12.14
C LEU A 358 -2.13 -16.60 10.87
N ILE A 359 -0.83 -16.35 11.02
CA ILE A 359 0.16 -16.41 9.94
C ILE A 359 0.22 -17.83 9.34
N LYS A 360 0.29 -18.86 10.18
CA LYS A 360 0.25 -20.27 9.75
C LYS A 360 -0.98 -20.55 8.90
N SER A 361 -2.14 -20.20 9.42
CA SER A 361 -3.41 -20.39 8.69
C SER A 361 -3.40 -19.66 7.33
N ALA A 362 -2.83 -18.46 7.27
CA ALA A 362 -2.74 -17.68 6.04
C ALA A 362 -1.80 -18.32 5.00
N TYR A 363 -0.56 -18.64 5.37
CA TYR A 363 0.40 -19.16 4.40
C TYR A 363 0.09 -20.60 3.95
N PHE A 364 -0.57 -21.42 4.78
CA PHE A 364 -1.06 -22.73 4.35
C PHE A 364 -2.27 -22.62 3.40
N THR A 365 -2.99 -21.50 3.46
CA THR A 365 -4.12 -21.23 2.56
C THR A 365 -3.65 -20.73 1.19
N GLU A 366 -2.69 -19.80 1.18
CA GLU A 366 -2.12 -19.22 -0.04
C GLU A 366 -0.62 -18.96 0.13
N PRO A 367 0.23 -19.97 -0.12
CA PRO A 367 1.68 -19.87 0.10
C PRO A 367 2.36 -18.89 -0.86
N ALA A 368 1.72 -18.53 -1.97
CA ALA A 368 2.23 -17.52 -2.90
C ALA A 368 1.99 -16.07 -2.42
N ASP A 369 1.13 -15.83 -1.42
CA ASP A 369 0.88 -14.48 -0.91
C ASP A 369 2.01 -14.00 0.00
N GLN A 370 2.69 -12.94 -0.43
CA GLN A 370 3.85 -12.41 0.29
C GLN A 370 3.54 -11.76 1.64
N SER A 371 2.30 -11.32 1.90
CA SER A 371 1.99 -10.43 3.04
C SER A 371 2.25 -11.11 4.37
N CYS A 372 1.77 -12.35 4.52
CA CYS A 372 1.96 -13.14 5.72
C CYS A 372 3.44 -13.52 5.94
N TRP A 373 4.19 -13.81 4.88
CA TRP A 373 5.62 -14.12 4.96
C TRP A 373 6.47 -12.93 5.39
N PHE A 374 6.17 -11.74 4.87
CA PHE A 374 6.84 -10.51 5.31
C PHE A 374 6.55 -10.22 6.78
N TYR A 375 5.31 -10.43 7.22
CA TYR A 375 4.93 -10.27 8.61
C TYR A 375 5.59 -11.31 9.54
N LEU A 376 5.66 -12.59 9.13
CA LEU A 376 6.39 -13.65 9.84
C LEU A 376 7.85 -13.26 10.03
N ARG A 377 8.52 -12.88 8.94
CA ARG A 377 9.92 -12.45 8.98
C ARG A 377 10.11 -11.28 9.93
N TRP A 378 9.27 -10.26 9.88
CA TRP A 378 9.33 -9.14 10.80
C TRP A 378 9.15 -9.59 12.27
N LEU A 379 8.12 -10.39 12.55
CA LEU A 379 7.78 -10.83 13.90
C LEU A 379 8.91 -11.64 14.55
N LEU A 380 9.53 -12.55 13.79
CA LEU A 380 10.63 -13.38 14.28
C LEU A 380 11.91 -12.56 14.52
N ASN A 381 12.25 -11.61 13.64
CA ASN A 381 13.39 -10.71 13.89
C ASN A 381 13.13 -9.80 15.09
N PHE A 382 11.93 -9.23 15.21
CA PHE A 382 11.55 -8.44 16.36
C PHE A 382 11.69 -9.23 17.66
N ALA A 383 11.22 -10.48 17.67
CA ALA A 383 11.34 -11.35 18.83
C ALA A 383 12.80 -11.71 19.15
N ALA A 384 13.61 -11.98 18.12
CA ALA A 384 15.04 -12.23 18.28
C ALA A 384 15.77 -11.05 18.92
N GLU A 385 15.57 -9.84 18.39
CA GLU A 385 16.23 -8.62 18.84
C GLU A 385 15.79 -8.19 20.24
N ARG A 386 14.48 -8.33 20.55
CA ARG A 386 13.92 -7.81 21.80
C ARG A 386 13.99 -8.80 22.96
N PHE A 387 13.88 -10.11 22.69
CA PHE A 387 13.74 -11.15 23.69
C PHE A 387 14.86 -12.20 23.67
N GLY A 388 15.87 -12.06 22.80
CA GLY A 388 17.03 -12.96 22.75
C GLY A 388 16.79 -14.27 21.99
N GLY A 389 15.71 -14.34 21.21
CA GLY A 389 15.34 -15.50 20.41
C GLY A 389 14.58 -16.58 21.18
N HIS A 390 13.83 -17.40 20.44
CA HIS A 390 13.02 -18.48 20.98
C HIS A 390 13.31 -19.76 20.20
N GLU A 391 14.34 -20.52 20.63
CA GLU A 391 14.77 -21.74 19.93
C GLU A 391 13.62 -22.71 19.67
N ASP A 392 12.77 -22.95 20.67
CA ASP A 392 11.61 -23.84 20.53
C ASP A 392 10.59 -23.31 19.52
N GLN A 393 10.38 -22.00 19.48
CA GLN A 393 9.49 -21.40 18.48
C GLN A 393 10.05 -21.54 17.07
N TYR A 394 11.37 -21.35 16.89
CA TYR A 394 11.99 -21.52 15.58
C TYR A 394 11.93 -22.96 15.10
N LYS A 395 12.11 -23.95 16.00
CA LYS A 395 11.92 -25.37 15.66
C LYS A 395 10.48 -25.64 15.19
N LEU A 396 9.48 -25.15 15.91
CA LEU A 396 8.07 -25.28 15.52
C LEU A 396 7.76 -24.62 14.18
N GLU A 397 8.35 -23.45 13.89
CA GLU A 397 8.18 -22.79 12.60
C GLU A 397 8.90 -23.55 11.47
N LEU A 398 10.10 -24.08 11.70
CA LEU A 398 10.81 -24.91 10.74
C LEU A 398 10.03 -26.18 10.40
N GLU A 399 9.48 -26.88 11.39
CA GLU A 399 8.60 -28.03 11.19
C GLU A 399 7.38 -27.67 10.35
N SER A 400 6.69 -26.58 10.70
CA SER A 400 5.48 -26.13 9.99
C SER A 400 5.79 -25.76 8.53
N ILE A 401 6.87 -25.02 8.28
CA ILE A 401 7.27 -24.63 6.92
C ILE A 401 7.76 -25.85 6.13
N SER A 402 8.40 -26.81 6.80
CA SER A 402 8.86 -28.06 6.15
C SER A 402 7.69 -28.95 5.75
N GLU A 403 6.62 -29.00 6.53
CA GLU A 403 5.35 -29.63 6.14
C GLU A 403 4.81 -29.00 4.85
N LEU A 404 4.77 -27.66 4.77
CA LEU A 404 4.35 -26.98 3.55
C LEU A 404 5.27 -27.31 2.36
N LEU A 405 6.59 -27.29 2.56
CA LEU A 405 7.57 -27.60 1.51
C LEU A 405 7.52 -29.07 1.07
N SER A 406 7.01 -29.99 1.90
CA SER A 406 6.77 -31.37 1.48
C SER A 406 5.65 -31.49 0.44
N ILE A 407 4.71 -30.53 0.45
CA ILE A 407 3.57 -30.44 -0.46
C ILE A 407 3.90 -29.56 -1.67
N GLU A 408 4.57 -28.42 -1.44
CA GLU A 408 4.98 -27.46 -2.46
C GLU A 408 6.50 -27.17 -2.38
N PRO A 409 7.35 -28.08 -2.89
CA PRO A 409 8.81 -27.99 -2.73
C PRO A 409 9.44 -26.75 -3.38
N GLU A 410 8.80 -26.21 -4.42
CA GLU A 410 9.28 -25.06 -5.17
C GLU A 410 8.62 -23.73 -4.75
N ALA A 411 7.93 -23.68 -3.60
CA ALA A 411 7.34 -22.44 -3.11
C ALA A 411 8.44 -21.44 -2.67
N PRO A 412 8.72 -20.36 -3.42
CA PRO A 412 9.90 -19.53 -3.19
C PRO A 412 9.83 -18.76 -1.87
N LEU A 413 8.63 -18.35 -1.45
CA LEU A 413 8.42 -17.60 -0.21
C LEU A 413 8.55 -18.51 1.02
N ALA A 414 8.07 -19.76 0.93
CA ALA A 414 8.25 -20.76 1.98
C ALA A 414 9.72 -21.16 2.13
N LEU A 415 10.44 -21.38 1.01
CA LEU A 415 11.88 -21.62 1.04
C LEU A 415 12.65 -20.44 1.63
N ALA A 416 12.32 -19.21 1.23
CA ALA A 416 12.93 -18.00 1.79
C ALA A 416 12.67 -17.86 3.30
N ALA A 417 11.45 -18.17 3.74
CA ALA A 417 11.09 -18.17 5.16
C ALA A 417 11.85 -19.27 5.91
N TRP A 418 11.89 -20.50 5.40
CA TRP A 418 12.66 -21.59 6.00
C TRP A 418 14.12 -21.22 6.19
N VAL A 419 14.78 -20.72 5.15
CA VAL A 419 16.18 -20.29 5.18
C VAL A 419 16.39 -19.19 6.23
N HIS A 420 15.45 -18.25 6.34
CA HIS A 420 15.51 -17.21 7.36
C HIS A 420 15.38 -17.76 8.79
N VAL A 421 14.40 -18.63 9.05
CA VAL A 421 14.20 -19.23 10.37
C VAL A 421 15.37 -20.14 10.75
N ALA A 422 15.91 -20.90 9.80
CA ALA A 422 17.07 -21.77 10.02
C ALA A 422 18.32 -20.98 10.46
N ARG A 423 18.53 -19.80 9.86
CA ARG A 423 19.58 -18.87 10.30
C ARG A 423 19.35 -18.38 11.74
N LEU A 424 18.12 -17.97 12.08
CA LEU A 424 17.77 -17.53 13.43
C LEU A 424 17.92 -18.64 14.49
N ALA A 425 17.66 -19.89 14.10
CA ALA A 425 17.83 -21.06 14.95
C ALA A 425 19.27 -21.60 15.01
N GLY A 426 20.22 -21.02 14.25
CA GLY A 426 21.62 -21.44 14.27
C GLY A 426 21.88 -22.81 13.63
N LEU A 427 21.08 -23.22 12.63
CA LEU A 427 21.30 -24.48 11.91
C LEU A 427 22.65 -24.48 11.15
N PRO A 428 23.22 -25.67 10.85
CA PRO A 428 24.45 -25.80 10.10
C PRO A 428 24.40 -25.10 8.74
N LYS A 429 25.52 -24.51 8.33
CA LYS A 429 25.60 -23.74 7.06
C LYS A 429 25.35 -24.62 5.84
N GLU A 430 25.72 -25.90 5.91
CA GLU A 430 25.53 -26.86 4.82
C GLU A 430 24.04 -27.05 4.49
N GLU A 431 23.21 -27.20 5.52
CA GLU A 431 21.76 -27.40 5.39
C GLU A 431 21.06 -26.14 4.84
N ILE A 432 21.51 -24.97 5.30
CA ILE A 432 21.01 -23.68 4.81
C ILE A 432 21.42 -23.44 3.35
N LEU A 433 22.64 -23.83 2.98
CA LEU A 433 23.18 -23.63 1.62
C LEU A 433 22.43 -24.46 0.59
N GLU A 434 22.04 -25.69 0.92
CA GLU A 434 21.26 -26.55 0.02
C GLU A 434 19.94 -25.86 -0.39
N LYS A 435 19.14 -25.42 0.59
CA LYS A 435 17.86 -24.75 0.31
C LYS A 435 18.03 -23.35 -0.28
N SER A 436 19.09 -22.64 0.08
CA SER A 436 19.42 -21.33 -0.52
C SER A 436 19.80 -21.47 -2.00
N THR A 437 20.48 -22.56 -2.36
CA THR A 437 20.83 -22.88 -3.75
C THR A 437 19.59 -23.21 -4.56
N LEU A 438 18.69 -24.05 -4.02
CA LEU A 438 17.40 -24.34 -4.65
C LEU A 438 16.57 -23.06 -4.84
N LEU A 439 16.49 -22.21 -3.81
CA LEU A 439 15.79 -20.93 -3.88
C LEU A 439 16.38 -20.00 -4.95
N ALA A 440 17.70 -19.96 -5.10
CA ALA A 440 18.37 -19.17 -6.14
C ALA A 440 18.07 -19.68 -7.56
N GLN A 441 17.79 -20.98 -7.72
CA GLN A 441 17.36 -21.56 -9.01
C GLN A 441 15.89 -21.20 -9.33
N ILE A 442 15.01 -21.27 -8.33
CA ILE A 442 13.57 -20.94 -8.47
C ILE A 442 13.36 -19.43 -8.66
N ASP A 443 14.16 -18.60 -7.98
CA ASP A 443 14.05 -17.14 -7.97
C ASP A 443 15.36 -16.46 -8.43
N PRO A 444 15.73 -16.63 -9.72
CA PRO A 444 17.02 -16.19 -10.24
C PRO A 444 17.21 -14.67 -10.22
N LEU A 445 16.12 -13.91 -10.15
CA LEU A 445 16.17 -12.43 -10.04
C LEU A 445 16.77 -11.98 -8.70
N ARG A 446 16.67 -12.81 -7.66
CA ARG A 446 17.20 -12.56 -6.31
C ARG A 446 18.29 -13.56 -5.91
N SER A 447 18.88 -14.29 -6.86
CA SER A 447 19.94 -15.28 -6.60
C SER A 447 21.08 -14.74 -5.74
N ALA A 448 21.56 -13.53 -6.03
CA ALA A 448 22.58 -12.86 -5.22
C ALA A 448 22.14 -12.62 -3.78
N LEU A 449 20.86 -12.28 -3.55
CA LEU A 449 20.31 -12.10 -2.19
C LEU A 449 20.23 -13.43 -1.43
N HIS A 450 19.93 -14.51 -2.13
CA HIS A 450 19.74 -15.84 -1.54
C HIS A 450 21.08 -16.50 -1.18
N LEU A 451 22.12 -16.28 -2.00
CA LEU A 451 23.44 -16.90 -1.83
C LEU A 451 24.42 -16.07 -0.98
N ASN A 452 24.26 -14.75 -0.89
CA ASN A 452 25.22 -13.87 -0.20
C ASN A 452 24.89 -13.59 1.28
N ASN A 453 23.78 -14.13 1.80
CA ASN A 453 23.34 -13.90 3.19
C ASN A 453 23.55 -15.10 4.09
#